data_AF-E6SLS7-F1
#
_entry.id   AF-E6SLS7-F1
#
_cell.length_a   1.000
_cell.length_b   1.000
_cell.length_c   1.000
_cell.angle_alpha   90.00
_cell.angle_beta   90.00
_cell.angle_gamma   90.00
#
_symmetry.space_group_name_H-M   'P 1'
#
loop_
_entity.id
_entity.type
_entity.pdbx_description
1 polymer ?
#
loop_
_entity_poly.entity_id
_entity_poly.type
_entity_poly.pdbx_seq_one_letter_code
_entity_poly.pdbx_strand_id
1 'polypeptide(L)'
;MGVILIGMNHRTAPVSLRERLAVGDEAAAAALKELAACPAVEEVVLLSTCNRVEVYAAAGHHGQATRHVRELLARWAGMEPGGLDPHLYVREDAGAARHLFRVAAGLDSMVLGESQILGQVRDAYHLAAEAGTCGKVLHGLFQQALAAGKRARTETAISQHAVSVSYVAVELARKVFGHLDGRPVLLVGAGETAELAARSLAEEGGCRLVVANRTVERGRQLAAAYGGRAIPLDRLADALVECDVVISSTGAGRPVVTAAMVREAMRRRRQRPLLLVDIAVPRDVEPAAGRLDGVFLYDIDDLQAVVEANLRLRREEAARVEAMLEDEVRQFEGWLQSLNVVPLIRSLREKAEAMRRNELERALRKLPHLSERDRQVIDGLTRLIVNKLLNDPMVRLKEAVAGGRGPVYLDEAFTELFALDEPGPAGGRAHPPVAEAVGDARGGQGAGPQDGDRPGAGRRAGRRAAPGPAGGYAAGTAVPSRCATAAGGGGGEAGGGRANQAGR
;
A
#
# COMPACT_ATOMS: atom_id res chain seq x y z
N MET A 1 8.00 -16.79 12.90
CA MET A 1 6.60 -16.44 12.66
C MET A 1 6.53 -15.49 11.48
N GLY A 2 5.71 -15.80 10.48
CA GLY A 2 5.57 -15.02 9.26
C GLY A 2 4.12 -14.60 9.00
N VAL A 3 3.91 -13.81 7.96
CA VAL A 3 2.59 -13.30 7.57
C VAL A 3 2.17 -13.95 6.26
N ILE A 4 0.95 -14.45 6.20
CA ILE A 4 0.34 -14.95 4.97
C ILE A 4 -0.91 -14.14 4.63
N LEU A 5 -1.11 -13.90 3.34
CA LEU A 5 -2.31 -13.33 2.78
C LEU A 5 -2.92 -14.35 1.82
N ILE A 6 -4.20 -14.64 2.02
CA ILE A 6 -4.99 -15.50 1.13
C ILE A 6 -6.26 -14.77 0.80
N GLY A 7 -6.55 -14.58 -0.48
CA GLY A 7 -7.76 -13.86 -0.86
C GLY A 7 -8.04 -13.87 -2.34
N MET A 8 -9.11 -13.18 -2.71
CA MET A 8 -9.48 -12.93 -4.09
C MET A 8 -9.96 -11.49 -4.24
N ASN A 9 -9.91 -10.99 -5.47
CA ASN A 9 -10.38 -9.65 -5.80
C ASN A 9 -11.10 -9.64 -7.16
N HIS A 10 -11.59 -8.47 -7.55
CA HIS A 10 -12.29 -8.25 -8.82
C HIS A 10 -11.51 -8.67 -10.08
N ARG A 11 -10.19 -8.84 -10.02
CA ARG A 11 -9.35 -9.31 -11.15
C ARG A 11 -9.29 -10.84 -11.22
N THR A 12 -9.34 -11.52 -10.08
CA THR A 12 -9.17 -12.98 -10.00
C THR A 12 -10.49 -13.74 -9.89
N ALA A 13 -11.58 -13.07 -9.47
CA ALA A 13 -12.87 -13.70 -9.23
C ALA A 13 -14.06 -12.86 -9.76
N PRO A 14 -15.07 -13.49 -10.39
CA PRO A 14 -16.30 -12.81 -10.80
C PRO A 14 -17.10 -12.36 -9.57
N VAL A 15 -17.98 -11.36 -9.76
CA VAL A 15 -18.83 -10.79 -8.71
C VAL A 15 -19.62 -11.88 -7.97
N SER A 16 -20.23 -12.81 -8.71
CA SER A 16 -21.07 -13.89 -8.15
C SER A 16 -20.32 -14.81 -7.17
N LEU A 17 -19.00 -14.94 -7.33
CA LEU A 17 -18.17 -15.70 -6.39
C LEU A 17 -17.78 -14.86 -5.17
N ARG A 18 -17.49 -13.58 -5.38
CA ARG A 18 -17.12 -12.64 -4.31
C ARG A 18 -18.28 -12.36 -3.36
N GLU A 19 -19.51 -12.28 -3.87
CA GLU A 19 -20.73 -12.13 -3.07
C GLU A 19 -20.95 -13.30 -2.10
N ARG A 20 -20.62 -14.53 -2.52
CA ARG A 20 -20.72 -15.73 -1.66
C ARG A 20 -19.73 -15.72 -0.49
N LEU A 21 -18.66 -14.94 -0.60
CA LEU A 21 -17.61 -14.82 0.42
C LEU A 21 -17.64 -13.49 1.17
N ALA A 22 -18.50 -12.55 0.75
CA ALA A 22 -18.64 -11.27 1.40
C ALA A 22 -19.20 -11.49 2.80
N VAL A 23 -18.41 -11.13 3.81
CA VAL A 23 -18.81 -11.18 5.21
C VAL A 23 -19.23 -9.78 5.63
N GLY A 24 -20.49 -9.63 6.08
CA GLY A 24 -21.00 -8.39 6.65
C GLY A 24 -20.62 -8.21 8.11
N ASP A 25 -20.73 -6.99 8.62
CA ASP A 25 -20.24 -6.58 9.95
C ASP A 25 -20.73 -7.47 11.10
N GLU A 26 -22.02 -7.87 11.07
CA GLU A 26 -22.62 -8.73 12.11
C GLU A 26 -22.01 -10.14 12.16
N ALA A 27 -21.60 -10.69 11.00
CA ALA A 27 -21.02 -12.02 10.89
C ALA A 27 -19.49 -12.03 11.02
N ALA A 28 -18.87 -10.86 10.91
CA ALA A 28 -17.41 -10.76 10.76
C ALA A 28 -16.66 -11.17 12.04
N ALA A 29 -17.20 -10.90 13.22
CA ALA A 29 -16.62 -11.39 14.49
C ALA A 29 -16.66 -12.93 14.60
N ALA A 30 -17.72 -13.58 14.11
CA ALA A 30 -17.81 -15.04 14.10
C ALA A 30 -16.84 -15.65 13.09
N ALA A 31 -16.74 -15.05 11.89
CA ALA A 31 -15.79 -15.46 10.85
C ALA A 31 -14.33 -15.37 11.33
N LEU A 32 -13.96 -14.29 12.03
CA LEU A 32 -12.63 -14.12 12.62
C LEU A 32 -12.31 -15.22 13.66
N LYS A 33 -13.27 -15.57 14.52
CA LYS A 33 -13.11 -16.67 15.48
C LYS A 33 -12.95 -18.03 14.79
N GLU A 34 -13.68 -18.26 13.70
CA GLU A 34 -13.56 -19.50 12.93
C GLU A 34 -12.17 -19.60 12.27
N LEU A 35 -11.68 -18.51 11.68
CA LEU A 35 -10.33 -18.43 11.10
C LEU A 35 -9.22 -18.62 12.15
N ALA A 36 -9.42 -18.09 13.37
CA ALA A 36 -8.47 -18.22 14.48
C ALA A 36 -8.53 -19.58 15.19
N ALA A 37 -9.46 -20.48 14.82
CA ALA A 37 -9.62 -21.76 15.50
C ALA A 37 -8.49 -22.76 15.19
N CYS A 38 -7.71 -22.53 14.13
CA CYS A 38 -6.56 -23.36 13.80
C CYS A 38 -5.34 -23.03 14.67
N PRO A 39 -4.71 -24.01 15.34
CA PRO A 39 -3.51 -23.77 16.15
C PRO A 39 -2.31 -23.19 15.38
N ALA A 40 -2.30 -23.33 14.04
CA ALA A 40 -1.26 -22.74 13.20
C ALA A 40 -1.48 -21.25 12.93
N VAL A 41 -2.66 -20.70 13.21
CA VAL A 41 -3.02 -19.28 13.05
C VAL A 41 -2.97 -18.62 14.41
N GLU A 42 -1.99 -17.72 14.61
CA GLU A 42 -1.79 -17.00 15.87
C GLU A 42 -2.55 -15.67 15.88
N GLU A 43 -2.64 -15.02 14.73
CA GLU A 43 -3.34 -13.75 14.54
C GLU A 43 -4.08 -13.79 13.20
N VAL A 44 -5.25 -13.16 13.11
CA VAL A 44 -5.99 -13.02 11.85
C VAL A 44 -6.76 -11.70 11.74
N VAL A 45 -6.75 -11.13 10.54
CA VAL A 45 -7.58 -10.00 10.11
C VAL A 45 -8.28 -10.36 8.79
N LEU A 46 -9.57 -10.06 8.71
CA LEU A 46 -10.40 -10.26 7.52
C LEU A 46 -10.75 -8.91 6.90
N LEU A 47 -10.31 -8.66 5.67
CA LEU A 47 -10.71 -7.52 4.85
C LEU A 47 -11.74 -7.97 3.82
N SER A 48 -13.00 -7.66 4.08
CA SER A 48 -14.15 -7.96 3.22
C SER A 48 -14.72 -6.67 2.66
N THR A 49 -14.71 -6.52 1.34
CA THR A 49 -15.29 -5.37 0.64
C THR A 49 -16.08 -5.83 -0.59
N CYS A 50 -16.78 -4.91 -1.25
CA CYS A 50 -17.46 -5.19 -2.52
C CYS A 50 -16.52 -5.63 -3.65
N ASN A 51 -15.20 -5.49 -3.50
CA ASN A 51 -14.19 -5.76 -4.54
C ASN A 51 -13.13 -6.80 -4.15
N ARG A 52 -13.06 -7.21 -2.87
CA ARG A 52 -12.09 -8.19 -2.40
C ARG A 52 -12.55 -8.88 -1.11
N VAL A 53 -12.09 -10.11 -0.93
CA VAL A 53 -12.15 -10.84 0.34
C VAL A 53 -10.74 -11.36 0.59
N GLU A 54 -10.11 -10.87 1.66
CA GLU A 54 -8.72 -11.13 1.98
C GLU A 54 -8.55 -11.48 3.45
N VAL A 55 -7.89 -12.60 3.70
CA VAL A 55 -7.50 -13.05 5.04
C VAL A 55 -6.01 -12.83 5.20
N TYR A 56 -5.63 -12.01 6.17
CA TYR A 56 -4.26 -11.84 6.62
C TYR A 56 -4.08 -12.64 7.90
N ALA A 57 -3.14 -13.56 7.93
CA ALA A 57 -2.86 -14.38 9.10
C ALA A 57 -1.38 -14.32 9.49
N ALA A 58 -1.08 -14.23 10.78
CA ALA A 58 0.25 -14.49 11.31
C ALA A 58 0.33 -15.97 11.74
N ALA A 59 1.34 -16.68 11.27
CA ALA A 59 1.45 -18.12 11.48
C ALA A 59 2.91 -18.56 11.67
N GLY A 60 3.14 -19.51 12.58
CA GLY A 60 4.42 -20.23 12.68
C GLY A 60 4.65 -21.21 11.53
N HIS A 61 3.58 -21.76 10.94
CA HIS A 61 3.63 -22.74 9.85
C HIS A 61 2.69 -22.37 8.70
N HIS A 62 3.22 -21.70 7.66
CA HIS A 62 2.44 -21.17 6.53
C HIS A 62 1.58 -22.23 5.83
N GLY A 63 2.09 -23.45 5.64
CA GLY A 63 1.35 -24.50 4.91
C GLY A 63 0.06 -24.94 5.60
N GLN A 64 0.06 -25.07 6.94
CA GLN A 64 -1.12 -25.49 7.69
C GLN A 64 -2.17 -24.37 7.75
N ALA A 65 -1.73 -23.15 8.06
CA ALA A 65 -2.59 -21.98 8.05
C ALA A 65 -3.21 -21.74 6.65
N THR A 66 -2.43 -21.91 5.59
CA THR A 66 -2.92 -21.75 4.21
C THR A 66 -4.00 -22.76 3.87
N ARG A 67 -3.78 -24.04 4.20
CA ARG A 67 -4.78 -25.08 3.97
C ARG A 67 -6.08 -24.76 4.72
N HIS A 68 -5.97 -24.43 6.00
CA HIS A 68 -7.12 -24.12 6.85
C HIS A 68 -7.96 -22.96 6.30
N VAL A 69 -7.31 -21.86 5.92
CA VAL A 69 -8.00 -20.69 5.36
C VAL A 69 -8.65 -21.02 4.01
N ARG A 70 -7.98 -21.79 3.13
CA ARG A 70 -8.56 -22.22 1.84
C ARG A 70 -9.80 -23.08 2.04
N GLU A 71 -9.75 -24.04 2.95
CA GLU A 71 -10.88 -24.92 3.30
C GLU A 71 -12.05 -24.10 3.88
N LEU A 72 -11.76 -23.13 4.75
CA LEU A 72 -12.77 -22.21 5.29
C LEU A 72 -13.45 -21.39 4.21
N LEU A 73 -12.68 -20.73 3.35
CA LEU A 73 -13.23 -19.95 2.25
C LEU A 73 -14.06 -20.85 1.31
N ALA A 74 -13.59 -22.06 0.98
CA ALA A 74 -14.36 -22.99 0.15
C ALA A 74 -15.70 -23.37 0.81
N ARG A 75 -15.70 -23.63 2.13
CA ARG A 75 -16.92 -23.92 2.89
C ARG A 75 -17.87 -22.72 2.94
N TRP A 76 -17.39 -21.51 3.17
CA TRP A 76 -18.22 -20.30 3.15
C TRP A 76 -18.82 -20.06 1.78
N ALA A 77 -18.07 -20.32 0.71
CA ALA A 77 -18.61 -20.27 -0.63
C ALA A 77 -19.66 -21.37 -0.85
N GLY A 78 -19.62 -22.51 -0.15
CA GLY A 78 -20.42 -23.69 -0.47
C GLY A 78 -19.86 -24.43 -1.68
N MET A 79 -18.54 -24.61 -1.70
CA MET A 79 -17.79 -25.29 -2.75
C MET A 79 -16.93 -26.42 -2.14
N GLU A 80 -16.63 -27.43 -2.94
CA GLU A 80 -15.71 -28.49 -2.55
C GLU A 80 -14.30 -27.95 -2.25
N PRO A 81 -13.52 -28.61 -1.37
CA PRO A 81 -12.13 -28.26 -1.13
C PRO A 81 -11.35 -28.15 -2.45
N GLY A 82 -10.61 -27.05 -2.61
CA GLY A 82 -9.84 -26.75 -3.83
C GLY A 82 -10.64 -26.08 -4.96
N GLY A 83 -11.98 -26.03 -4.88
CA GLY A 83 -12.83 -25.39 -5.91
C GLY A 83 -12.59 -23.88 -6.07
N LEU A 84 -12.04 -23.22 -5.04
CA LEU A 84 -11.67 -21.80 -5.07
C LEU A 84 -10.23 -21.53 -5.52
N ASP A 85 -9.38 -22.56 -5.60
CA ASP A 85 -7.94 -22.39 -5.83
C ASP A 85 -7.58 -21.58 -7.09
N PRO A 86 -8.30 -21.70 -8.23
CA PRO A 86 -8.03 -20.89 -9.42
C PRO A 86 -8.27 -19.39 -9.23
N HIS A 87 -9.06 -19.01 -8.22
CA HIS A 87 -9.48 -17.64 -7.97
C HIS A 87 -8.73 -16.98 -6.80
N LEU A 88 -8.07 -17.79 -5.97
CA LEU A 88 -7.32 -17.34 -4.82
C LEU A 88 -5.87 -17.03 -5.17
N TYR A 89 -5.38 -15.89 -4.70
CA TYR A 89 -3.95 -15.61 -4.62
C TYR A 89 -3.45 -15.83 -3.19
N VAL A 90 -2.19 -16.27 -3.11
CA VAL A 90 -1.45 -16.36 -1.85
C VAL A 90 -0.22 -15.48 -1.95
N ARG A 91 0.07 -14.75 -0.87
CA ARG A 91 1.29 -13.96 -0.71
C ARG A 91 1.84 -14.22 0.68
N GLU A 92 3.16 -14.23 0.79
CA GLU A 92 3.87 -14.47 2.05
C GLU A 92 4.77 -13.28 2.37
N ASP A 93 4.89 -12.98 3.66
CA ASP A 93 5.76 -11.98 4.28
C ASP A 93 5.77 -10.64 3.54
N ALA A 94 6.90 -10.27 2.94
CA ALA A 94 7.05 -9.03 2.18
C ALA A 94 6.02 -8.91 1.04
N GLY A 95 5.61 -10.04 0.44
CA GLY A 95 4.55 -10.08 -0.57
C GLY A 95 3.18 -9.70 0.00
N ALA A 96 2.85 -10.20 1.20
CA ALA A 96 1.61 -9.88 1.88
C ALA A 96 1.58 -8.40 2.33
N ALA A 97 2.70 -7.93 2.90
CA ALA A 97 2.85 -6.53 3.32
C ALA A 97 2.74 -5.56 2.15
N ARG A 98 3.48 -5.82 1.07
CA ARG A 98 3.42 -5.03 -0.17
C ARG A 98 2.00 -4.95 -0.71
N HIS A 99 1.29 -6.07 -0.74
CA HIS A 99 -0.08 -6.11 -1.23
C HIS A 99 -1.00 -5.23 -0.36
N LEU A 100 -0.98 -5.39 0.96
CA LEU A 100 -1.79 -4.56 1.86
C LEU A 100 -1.48 -3.06 1.71
N PHE A 101 -0.20 -2.71 1.60
CA PHE A 101 0.23 -1.32 1.45
C PHE A 101 -0.28 -0.72 0.15
N ARG A 102 -0.25 -1.48 -0.96
CA ARG A 102 -0.84 -1.08 -2.23
C ARG A 102 -2.36 -0.91 -2.15
N VAL A 103 -3.04 -1.80 -1.43
CA VAL A 103 -4.49 -1.71 -1.19
C VAL A 103 -4.83 -0.45 -0.39
N ALA A 104 -4.13 -0.20 0.72
CA ALA A 104 -4.34 0.99 1.56
C ALA A 104 -4.06 2.30 0.81
N ALA A 105 -3.06 2.31 -0.08
CA ALA A 105 -2.75 3.42 -0.97
C ALA A 105 -3.74 3.58 -2.15
N GLY A 106 -4.64 2.63 -2.37
CA GLY A 106 -5.61 2.65 -3.47
C GLY A 106 -5.01 2.32 -4.85
N LEU A 107 -3.80 1.76 -4.91
CA LEU A 107 -3.16 1.34 -6.16
C LEU A 107 -3.75 0.04 -6.74
N ASP A 108 -4.42 -0.75 -5.90
CA ASP A 108 -5.07 -2.00 -6.29
C ASP A 108 -6.60 -1.90 -6.28
N SER A 109 -7.17 -0.69 -6.23
CA SER A 109 -8.61 -0.46 -6.38
C SER A 109 -9.04 -0.48 -7.85
N MET A 110 -10.30 -0.84 -8.12
CA MET A 110 -10.89 -0.77 -9.47
C MET A 110 -10.79 0.66 -10.03
N VAL A 111 -10.96 1.65 -9.15
CA VAL A 111 -10.63 3.05 -9.42
C VAL A 111 -9.36 3.40 -8.67
N LEU A 112 -8.27 3.62 -9.42
CA LEU A 112 -6.98 4.02 -8.83
C LEU A 112 -7.16 5.27 -7.95
N GLY A 113 -6.72 5.17 -6.70
CA GLY A 113 -6.74 6.27 -5.72
C GLY A 113 -8.04 6.45 -4.94
N GLU A 114 -9.03 5.57 -5.10
CA GLU A 114 -10.30 5.61 -4.35
C GLU A 114 -10.09 5.84 -2.84
N SER A 115 -10.82 6.80 -2.25
CA SER A 115 -10.63 7.21 -0.84
C SER A 115 -11.22 6.24 0.19
N GLN A 116 -12.21 5.43 -0.22
CA GLN A 116 -12.96 4.56 0.69
C GLN A 116 -12.14 3.35 1.17
N ILE A 117 -11.25 2.80 0.36
CA ILE A 117 -10.50 1.59 0.70
C ILE A 117 -9.62 1.75 1.95
N LEU A 118 -9.02 2.93 2.16
CA LEU A 118 -8.23 3.20 3.36
C LEU A 118 -9.09 3.15 4.63
N GLY A 119 -10.35 3.60 4.53
CA GLY A 119 -11.35 3.45 5.59
C GLY A 119 -11.67 1.99 5.84
N GLN A 120 -11.95 1.21 4.80
CA GLN A 120 -12.25 -0.21 4.91
C GLN A 120 -11.09 -1.02 5.52
N VAL A 121 -9.84 -0.71 5.20
CA VAL A 121 -8.66 -1.33 5.84
C VAL A 121 -8.62 -1.01 7.33
N ARG A 122 -8.94 0.24 7.71
CA ARG A 122 -8.99 0.65 9.12
C ARG A 122 -10.10 -0.08 9.87
N ASP A 123 -11.27 -0.19 9.26
CA ASP A 123 -12.45 -0.81 9.88
C ASP A 123 -12.23 -2.32 10.07
N ALA A 124 -11.65 -3.01 9.07
CA ALA A 124 -11.21 -4.41 9.18
C ALA A 124 -10.21 -4.64 10.31
N TYR A 125 -9.24 -3.74 10.45
CA TYR A 125 -8.27 -3.77 11.56
C TYR A 125 -8.95 -3.60 12.93
N HIS A 126 -9.85 -2.62 13.08
CA HIS A 126 -10.55 -2.39 14.35
C HIS A 126 -11.40 -3.59 14.75
N LEU A 127 -12.14 -4.15 13.81
CA LEU A 127 -12.95 -5.34 14.05
C LEU A 127 -12.10 -6.52 14.57
N ALA A 128 -10.95 -6.77 13.95
CA ALA A 128 -10.05 -7.84 14.40
C ALA A 128 -9.41 -7.56 15.77
N ALA A 129 -9.13 -6.29 16.08
CA ALA A 129 -8.66 -5.89 17.40
C ALA A 129 -9.74 -6.09 18.47
N GLU A 130 -10.99 -5.72 18.19
CA GLU A 130 -12.14 -5.91 19.09
C GLU A 130 -12.49 -7.39 19.29
N ALA A 131 -12.33 -8.21 18.24
CA ALA A 131 -12.52 -9.65 18.30
C ALA A 131 -11.37 -10.39 19.02
N GLY A 132 -10.26 -9.70 19.35
CA GLY A 132 -9.09 -10.29 19.99
C GLY A 132 -8.26 -11.20 19.08
N THR A 133 -8.43 -11.10 17.76
CA THR A 133 -7.70 -11.91 16.77
C THR A 133 -6.52 -11.16 16.16
N CYS A 134 -6.40 -9.85 16.37
CA CYS A 134 -5.25 -9.06 15.94
C CYS A 134 -4.21 -8.99 17.07
N GLY A 135 -3.05 -9.61 16.87
CA GLY A 135 -1.94 -9.55 17.81
C GLY A 135 -0.87 -8.55 17.39
N LYS A 136 0.35 -8.74 17.89
CA LYS A 136 1.45 -7.79 17.70
C LYS A 136 1.85 -7.66 16.23
N VAL A 137 1.87 -8.76 15.48
CA VAL A 137 2.38 -8.81 14.10
C VAL A 137 1.42 -8.09 13.15
N LEU A 138 0.15 -8.48 13.15
CA LEU A 138 -0.88 -7.88 12.30
C LEU A 138 -1.23 -6.46 12.75
N HIS A 139 -1.14 -6.15 14.05
CA HIS A 139 -1.25 -4.76 14.52
C HIS A 139 -0.17 -3.87 13.87
N GLY A 140 1.10 -4.28 13.94
CA GLY A 140 2.21 -3.55 13.30
C GLY A 140 2.01 -3.39 11.79
N LEU A 141 1.63 -4.47 11.11
CA LEU A 141 1.38 -4.48 9.68
C LEU A 141 0.27 -3.50 9.26
N PHE A 142 -0.90 -3.57 9.91
CA PHE A 142 -2.04 -2.73 9.55
C PHE A 142 -1.82 -1.27 9.94
N GLN A 143 -1.17 -0.99 11.08
CA GLN A 143 -0.83 0.41 11.44
C GLN A 143 0.11 1.04 10.42
N GLN A 144 1.12 0.29 9.96
CA GLN A 144 2.03 0.78 8.93
C GLN A 144 1.34 0.94 7.58
N ALA A 145 0.44 0.02 7.20
CA ALA A 145 -0.39 0.16 6.00
C ALA A 145 -1.25 1.43 6.02
N LEU A 146 -1.89 1.72 7.16
CA LEU A 146 -2.71 2.92 7.34
C LEU A 146 -1.87 4.20 7.29
N ALA A 147 -0.67 4.19 7.87
CA ALA A 147 0.26 5.31 7.80
C ALA A 147 0.76 5.55 6.37
N ALA A 148 1.20 4.49 5.68
CA ALA A 148 1.64 4.55 4.29
C ALA A 148 0.53 5.01 3.35
N GLY A 149 -0.70 4.51 3.52
CA GLY A 149 -1.87 4.93 2.76
C GLY A 149 -2.24 6.41 2.97
N LYS A 150 -2.10 6.93 4.20
CA LYS A 150 -2.27 8.37 4.47
C LYS A 150 -1.17 9.20 3.78
N ARG A 151 0.08 8.81 3.95
CA ARG A 151 1.25 9.47 3.34
C ARG A 151 1.14 9.53 1.81
N ALA A 152 0.79 8.42 1.18
CA ALA A 152 0.56 8.36 -0.26
C ALA A 152 -0.45 9.42 -0.74
N ARG A 153 -1.53 9.65 0.01
CA ARG A 153 -2.56 10.64 -0.34
C ARG A 153 -2.16 12.09 -0.07
N THR A 154 -1.34 12.32 0.95
CA THR A 154 -0.90 13.68 1.32
C THR A 154 0.32 14.13 0.53
N GLU A 155 1.21 13.21 0.17
CA GLU A 155 2.49 13.50 -0.49
C GLU A 155 2.45 13.32 -2.02
N THR A 156 1.37 12.73 -2.56
CA THR A 156 1.20 12.47 -4.00
C THR A 156 -0.21 12.87 -4.47
N ALA A 157 -0.38 13.06 -5.78
CA ALA A 157 -1.67 13.37 -6.38
C ALA A 157 -2.51 12.11 -6.68
N ILE A 158 -2.14 10.93 -6.16
CA ILE A 158 -2.81 9.65 -6.47
C ILE A 158 -4.31 9.65 -6.13
N SER A 159 -4.72 10.40 -5.10
CA SER A 159 -6.11 10.51 -4.66
C SER A 159 -6.85 11.73 -5.22
N GLN A 160 -6.22 12.55 -6.06
CA GLN A 160 -6.93 13.66 -6.69
C GLN A 160 -7.90 13.10 -7.73
N HIS A 161 -9.18 13.11 -7.35
CA HIS A 161 -10.40 12.89 -8.14
C HIS A 161 -10.42 11.63 -9.02
N ALA A 162 -10.91 10.51 -8.46
CA ALA A 162 -11.35 9.33 -9.21
C ALA A 162 -12.01 9.73 -10.55
N VAL A 163 -11.33 9.45 -11.67
CA VAL A 163 -11.72 9.97 -12.99
C VAL A 163 -12.93 9.17 -13.49
N SER A 164 -14.13 9.54 -13.05
CA SER A 164 -15.36 9.17 -13.76
C SER A 164 -15.50 10.09 -14.98
N VAL A 165 -16.13 9.60 -16.04
CA VAL A 165 -16.42 10.44 -17.23
C VAL A 165 -17.26 11.66 -16.83
N SER A 166 -18.15 11.50 -15.85
CA SER A 166 -18.94 12.56 -15.24
C SER A 166 -18.09 13.63 -14.55
N TYR A 167 -17.02 13.24 -13.85
CA TYR A 167 -16.10 14.20 -13.22
C TYR A 167 -15.34 15.00 -14.28
N VAL A 168 -14.85 14.34 -15.34
CA VAL A 168 -14.17 15.03 -16.45
C VAL A 168 -15.09 16.03 -17.15
N ALA A 169 -16.38 15.70 -17.30
CA ALA A 169 -17.37 16.63 -17.82
C ALA A 169 -17.48 17.92 -16.98
N VAL A 170 -17.45 17.79 -15.64
CA VAL A 170 -17.49 18.93 -14.72
C VAL A 170 -16.19 19.74 -14.77
N GLU A 171 -15.04 19.07 -14.80
CA GLU A 171 -13.73 19.73 -14.96
C GLU A 171 -13.60 20.49 -16.28
N LEU A 172 -14.12 19.91 -17.36
CA LEU A 172 -14.17 20.57 -18.67
C LEU A 172 -15.00 21.86 -18.60
N ALA A 173 -16.15 21.82 -17.93
CA ALA A 173 -16.97 23.00 -17.69
C ALA A 173 -16.20 24.08 -16.92
N ARG A 174 -15.42 23.72 -15.90
CA ARG A 174 -14.56 24.66 -15.16
C ARG A 174 -13.50 25.28 -16.06
N LYS A 175 -12.82 24.49 -16.91
CA LYS A 175 -11.81 25.01 -17.84
C LYS A 175 -12.39 26.01 -18.84
N VAL A 176 -13.61 25.78 -19.32
CA VAL A 176 -14.29 26.68 -20.27
C VAL A 176 -14.79 27.96 -19.60
N PHE A 177 -15.31 27.88 -18.36
CA PHE A 177 -16.01 28.98 -17.70
C PHE A 177 -15.27 29.63 -16.52
N GLY A 178 -14.11 29.10 -16.12
CA GLY A 178 -13.33 29.51 -14.95
C GLY A 178 -13.93 28.98 -13.64
N HIS A 179 -15.00 29.61 -13.18
CA HIS A 179 -15.75 29.24 -11.96
C HIS A 179 -17.21 28.94 -12.29
N LEU A 180 -17.81 28.01 -11.54
CA LEU A 180 -19.23 27.62 -11.71
C LEU A 180 -20.18 28.29 -10.70
N ASP A 181 -19.67 29.16 -9.83
CA ASP A 181 -20.48 29.89 -8.85
C ASP A 181 -21.62 30.69 -9.49
N GLY A 182 -22.84 30.45 -9.00
CA GLY A 182 -24.08 31.03 -9.50
C GLY A 182 -24.50 30.57 -10.90
N ARG A 183 -23.69 29.77 -11.61
CA ARG A 183 -23.96 29.38 -12.99
C ARG A 183 -25.03 28.30 -13.06
N PRO A 184 -26.03 28.46 -13.95
CA PRO A 184 -27.04 27.43 -14.17
C PRO A 184 -26.47 26.25 -14.97
N VAL A 185 -26.50 25.06 -14.36
CA VAL A 185 -26.02 23.80 -14.94
C VAL A 185 -27.20 22.84 -15.07
N LEU A 186 -27.39 22.29 -16.27
CA LEU A 186 -28.46 21.36 -16.58
C LEU A 186 -27.91 19.94 -16.66
N LEU A 187 -28.43 19.04 -15.83
CA LEU A 187 -28.28 17.59 -16.01
C LEU A 187 -29.50 17.05 -16.75
N VAL A 188 -29.28 16.34 -17.86
CA VAL A 188 -30.32 15.65 -18.61
C VAL A 188 -30.17 14.15 -18.36
N GLY A 189 -31.11 13.59 -17.60
CA GLY A 189 -31.05 12.23 -17.08
C GLY A 189 -30.97 12.19 -15.55
N ALA A 190 -31.22 11.01 -14.99
CA ALA A 190 -31.14 10.74 -13.55
C ALA A 190 -30.66 9.30 -13.29
N GLY A 191 -29.74 8.82 -14.12
CA GLY A 191 -29.05 7.53 -13.92
C GLY A 191 -27.78 7.69 -13.08
N GLU A 192 -27.04 6.59 -12.91
CA GLU A 192 -25.79 6.55 -12.13
C GLU A 192 -24.76 7.60 -12.61
N THR A 193 -24.59 7.76 -13.92
CA THR A 193 -23.69 8.75 -14.52
C THR A 193 -24.11 10.19 -14.21
N ALA A 194 -25.42 10.47 -14.23
CA ALA A 194 -25.96 11.78 -13.85
C ALA A 194 -25.77 12.05 -12.36
N GLU A 195 -25.89 11.01 -11.52
CA GLU A 195 -25.66 11.11 -10.08
C GLU A 195 -24.20 11.44 -9.76
N LEU A 196 -23.25 10.79 -10.42
CA LEU A 196 -21.83 11.10 -10.28
C LEU A 196 -21.53 12.55 -10.70
N ALA A 197 -22.14 13.03 -11.78
CA ALA A 197 -21.99 14.41 -12.22
C ALA A 197 -22.58 15.40 -11.20
N ALA A 198 -23.77 15.11 -10.67
CA ALA A 198 -24.41 15.93 -9.63
C ALA A 198 -23.57 16.01 -8.36
N ARG A 199 -22.99 14.88 -7.93
CA ARG A 199 -22.08 14.82 -6.78
C ARG A 199 -20.84 15.68 -7.01
N SER A 200 -20.18 15.54 -8.15
CA SER A 200 -19.00 16.36 -8.48
C SER A 200 -19.32 17.85 -8.55
N LEU A 201 -20.48 18.24 -9.08
CA LEU A 201 -20.95 19.63 -9.07
C LEU A 201 -21.22 20.15 -7.65
N ALA A 202 -21.76 19.30 -6.76
CA ALA A 202 -22.04 19.65 -5.38
C ALA A 202 -20.78 19.78 -4.53
N GLU A 203 -19.77 18.92 -4.76
CA GLU A 203 -18.46 18.98 -4.10
C GLU A 203 -17.70 20.27 -4.42
N GLU A 204 -17.77 20.75 -5.68
CA GLU A 204 -17.21 22.05 -6.08
C GLU A 204 -18.00 23.21 -5.46
N GLY A 205 -19.32 23.07 -5.37
CA GLY A 205 -20.22 24.05 -4.80
C GLY A 205 -20.60 25.19 -5.75
N GLY A 206 -21.56 26.01 -5.29
CA GLY A 206 -21.89 27.30 -5.90
C GLY A 206 -22.74 27.30 -7.17
N CYS A 207 -22.81 26.21 -7.94
CA CYS A 207 -23.62 26.16 -9.15
C CYS A 207 -25.14 26.03 -8.87
N ARG A 208 -25.97 26.46 -9.83
CA ARG A 208 -27.43 26.30 -9.78
C ARG A 208 -27.84 25.07 -10.58
N LEU A 209 -27.97 23.94 -9.88
CA LEU A 209 -28.27 22.66 -10.51
C LEU A 209 -29.73 22.54 -10.95
N VAL A 210 -29.95 22.17 -12.21
CA VAL A 210 -31.26 21.85 -12.79
C VAL A 210 -31.21 20.43 -13.32
N VAL A 211 -32.17 19.57 -12.98
CA VAL A 211 -32.24 18.17 -13.43
C VAL A 211 -33.47 17.98 -14.31
N ALA A 212 -33.27 17.72 -15.60
CA ALA A 212 -34.33 17.33 -16.53
C ALA A 212 -34.37 15.82 -16.69
N ASN A 213 -35.53 15.20 -16.47
CA ASN A 213 -35.66 13.75 -16.66
C ASN A 213 -37.03 13.35 -17.21
N ARG A 214 -37.07 12.22 -17.94
CA ARG A 214 -38.33 11.66 -18.47
C ARG A 214 -39.31 11.31 -17.35
N THR A 215 -38.80 10.71 -16.28
CA THR A 215 -39.56 10.45 -15.05
C THR A 215 -39.22 11.53 -14.03
N VAL A 216 -40.10 12.52 -13.90
CA VAL A 216 -39.90 13.71 -13.06
C VAL A 216 -39.51 13.34 -11.63
N GLU A 217 -40.11 12.29 -11.07
CA GLU A 217 -39.85 11.87 -9.68
C GLU A 217 -38.39 11.45 -9.44
N ARG A 218 -37.78 10.71 -10.38
CA ARG A 218 -36.35 10.37 -10.31
C ARG A 218 -35.47 11.62 -10.41
N GLY A 219 -35.87 12.59 -11.24
CA GLY A 219 -35.17 13.87 -11.34
C GLY A 219 -35.26 14.67 -10.03
N ARG A 220 -36.42 14.65 -9.35
CA ARG A 220 -36.63 15.30 -8.05
C ARG A 220 -35.78 14.67 -6.95
N GLN A 221 -35.70 13.35 -6.90
CA GLN A 221 -34.86 12.64 -5.93
C GLN A 221 -33.39 13.04 -6.08
N LEU A 222 -32.88 13.02 -7.32
CA LEU A 222 -31.50 13.43 -7.60
C LEU A 222 -31.26 14.91 -7.26
N ALA A 223 -32.16 15.80 -7.69
CA ALA A 223 -32.06 17.23 -7.41
C ALA A 223 -32.08 17.52 -5.90
N ALA A 224 -32.96 16.85 -5.13
CA ALA A 224 -33.07 17.02 -3.69
C ALA A 224 -31.80 16.59 -2.95
N ALA A 225 -31.14 15.50 -3.40
CA ALA A 225 -29.91 15.01 -2.79
C ALA A 225 -28.73 16.00 -2.91
N TYR A 226 -28.70 16.82 -3.97
CA TYR A 226 -27.58 17.70 -4.31
C TYR A 226 -27.96 19.18 -4.42
N GLY A 227 -29.08 19.59 -3.80
CA GLY A 227 -29.47 21.02 -3.69
C GLY A 227 -29.91 21.70 -5.00
N GLY A 228 -30.42 20.93 -5.98
CA GLY A 228 -30.91 21.43 -7.26
C GLY A 228 -32.44 21.52 -7.36
N ARG A 229 -32.93 21.90 -8.54
CA ARG A 229 -34.36 21.81 -8.91
C ARG A 229 -34.58 20.82 -10.06
N ALA A 230 -35.69 20.09 -10.05
CA ALA A 230 -36.06 19.20 -11.13
C ALA A 230 -37.09 19.82 -12.07
N ILE A 231 -36.96 19.54 -13.37
CA ILE A 231 -37.93 19.92 -14.41
C ILE A 231 -38.33 18.69 -15.25
N PRO A 232 -39.54 18.68 -15.81
CA PRO A 232 -39.93 17.66 -16.77
C PRO A 232 -39.16 17.82 -18.09
N LEU A 233 -38.94 16.71 -18.81
CA LEU A 233 -38.11 16.67 -20.02
C LEU A 233 -38.68 17.50 -21.18
N ASP A 234 -40.00 17.72 -21.22
CA ASP A 234 -40.66 18.61 -22.18
C ASP A 234 -40.24 20.08 -22.04
N ARG A 235 -39.77 20.49 -20.85
CA ARG A 235 -39.21 21.83 -20.57
C ARG A 235 -37.73 21.97 -20.94
N LEU A 236 -37.14 20.95 -21.56
CA LEU A 236 -35.72 20.95 -21.96
C LEU A 236 -35.37 22.16 -22.86
N ALA A 237 -36.23 22.52 -23.80
CA ALA A 237 -35.99 23.66 -24.70
C ALA A 237 -35.86 25.00 -23.97
N ASP A 238 -36.69 25.22 -22.94
CA ASP A 238 -36.62 26.43 -22.11
C ASP A 238 -35.34 26.42 -21.26
N ALA A 239 -34.97 25.28 -20.69
CA ALA A 239 -33.77 25.14 -19.88
C ALA A 239 -32.47 25.38 -20.66
N LEU A 240 -32.43 25.01 -21.96
CA LEU A 240 -31.30 25.31 -22.86
C LEU A 240 -31.07 26.81 -23.05
N VAL A 241 -32.07 27.66 -22.83
CA VAL A 241 -31.93 29.13 -22.89
C VAL A 241 -31.28 29.68 -21.62
N GLU A 242 -31.57 29.06 -20.47
CA GLU A 242 -31.12 29.53 -19.17
C GLU A 242 -29.71 29.04 -18.82
N CYS A 243 -29.43 27.76 -19.08
CA CYS A 243 -28.26 27.04 -18.58
C CYS A 243 -27.02 27.22 -19.46
N ASP A 244 -25.84 27.43 -18.88
CA ASP A 244 -24.59 27.60 -19.63
C ASP A 244 -23.86 26.29 -19.90
N VAL A 245 -24.11 25.29 -19.06
CA VAL A 245 -23.54 23.95 -19.14
C VAL A 245 -24.69 22.96 -19.15
N VAL A 246 -24.64 22.00 -20.06
CA VAL A 246 -25.57 20.88 -20.16
C VAL A 246 -24.77 19.59 -20.17
N ILE A 247 -25.04 18.70 -19.22
CA ILE A 247 -24.44 17.37 -19.15
C ILE A 247 -25.56 16.36 -19.36
N SER A 248 -25.48 15.57 -20.42
CA SER A 248 -26.50 14.58 -20.79
C SER A 248 -26.01 13.16 -20.55
N SER A 249 -26.85 12.31 -19.95
CA SER A 249 -26.58 10.90 -19.70
C SER A 249 -27.89 10.11 -19.57
N THR A 250 -28.72 10.12 -20.61
CA THR A 250 -29.95 9.35 -20.67
C THR A 250 -29.76 8.00 -21.36
N GLY A 251 -30.73 7.10 -21.17
CA GLY A 251 -30.83 5.84 -21.92
C GLY A 251 -31.73 5.94 -23.14
N ALA A 252 -31.83 7.11 -23.79
CA ALA A 252 -32.68 7.29 -24.96
C ALA A 252 -32.06 6.63 -26.21
N GLY A 253 -32.89 5.98 -27.02
CA GLY A 253 -32.45 5.40 -28.31
C GLY A 253 -32.34 6.43 -29.44
N ARG A 254 -32.64 7.70 -29.18
CA ARG A 254 -32.58 8.83 -30.12
C ARG A 254 -32.17 10.10 -29.37
N PRO A 255 -31.52 11.07 -30.05
CA PRO A 255 -31.14 12.33 -29.43
C PRO A 255 -32.34 13.06 -28.80
N VAL A 256 -32.22 13.41 -27.52
CA VAL A 256 -33.19 14.21 -26.77
C VAL A 256 -32.92 15.71 -26.91
N VAL A 257 -31.67 16.10 -27.15
CA VAL A 257 -31.27 17.48 -27.48
C VAL A 257 -31.05 17.57 -28.99
N THR A 258 -31.98 18.19 -29.70
CA THR A 258 -31.89 18.35 -31.17
C THR A 258 -31.20 19.64 -31.57
N ALA A 259 -30.59 19.67 -32.75
CA ALA A 259 -29.95 20.86 -33.30
C ALA A 259 -30.95 22.01 -33.53
N ALA A 260 -32.22 21.69 -33.81
CA ALA A 260 -33.28 22.69 -33.90
C ALA A 260 -33.55 23.39 -32.56
N MET A 261 -33.63 22.62 -31.47
CA MET A 261 -33.79 23.17 -30.11
C MET A 261 -32.60 24.04 -29.72
N VAL A 262 -31.38 23.57 -29.96
CA VAL A 262 -30.16 24.33 -29.64
C VAL A 262 -30.08 25.62 -30.47
N ARG A 263 -30.41 25.58 -31.77
CA ARG A 263 -30.42 26.77 -32.63
C ARG A 263 -31.39 27.83 -32.13
N GLU A 264 -32.59 27.42 -31.75
CA GLU A 264 -33.60 28.34 -31.22
C GLU A 264 -33.18 28.90 -29.85
N ALA A 265 -32.57 28.07 -28.99
CA ALA A 265 -32.02 28.54 -27.73
C ALA A 265 -30.92 29.59 -27.96
N MET A 266 -29.97 29.34 -28.88
CA MET A 266 -28.87 30.26 -29.17
C MET A 266 -29.34 31.63 -29.68
N ARG A 267 -30.43 31.70 -30.45
CA ARG A 267 -31.05 32.99 -30.84
C ARG A 267 -31.50 33.82 -29.65
N ARG A 268 -31.93 33.18 -28.56
CA ARG A 268 -32.42 33.82 -27.34
C ARG A 268 -31.30 34.12 -26.31
N ARG A 269 -30.13 33.49 -26.46
CA ARG A 269 -29.02 33.53 -25.48
C ARG A 269 -28.10 34.75 -25.57
N ARG A 270 -28.37 35.71 -26.46
CA ARG A 270 -27.59 36.97 -26.59
C ARG A 270 -26.06 36.74 -26.63
N GLN A 271 -25.60 35.80 -27.45
CA GLN A 271 -24.18 35.43 -27.61
C GLN A 271 -23.51 34.77 -26.38
N ARG A 272 -24.26 34.34 -25.36
CA ARG A 272 -23.70 33.51 -24.28
C ARG A 272 -23.35 32.11 -24.82
N PRO A 273 -22.10 31.63 -24.61
CA PRO A 273 -21.72 30.30 -25.06
C PRO A 273 -22.53 29.21 -24.34
N LEU A 274 -22.67 28.06 -25.00
CA LEU A 274 -23.35 26.89 -24.48
C LEU A 274 -22.40 25.69 -24.56
N LEU A 275 -22.06 25.12 -23.42
CA LEU A 275 -21.30 23.87 -23.35
C LEU A 275 -22.27 22.70 -23.24
N LEU A 276 -22.19 21.77 -24.18
CA LEU A 276 -22.93 20.52 -24.22
C LEU A 276 -21.92 19.38 -24.02
N VAL A 277 -22.16 18.55 -23.01
CA VAL A 277 -21.36 17.37 -22.72
C VAL A 277 -22.26 16.15 -22.78
N ASP A 278 -22.08 15.33 -23.82
CA ASP A 278 -22.90 14.15 -24.10
C ASP A 278 -22.17 12.88 -23.65
N ILE A 279 -22.59 12.33 -22.51
CA ILE A 279 -22.03 11.12 -21.92
C ILE A 279 -22.90 9.89 -22.26
N ALA A 280 -23.97 10.06 -23.06
CA ALA A 280 -24.91 8.99 -23.37
C ALA A 280 -24.45 8.12 -24.55
N VAL A 281 -24.76 6.83 -24.46
CA VAL A 281 -24.58 5.85 -25.54
C VAL A 281 -25.86 5.01 -25.66
N PRO A 282 -26.67 5.17 -26.72
CA PRO A 282 -26.53 6.10 -27.85
C PRO A 282 -26.58 7.59 -27.48
N ARG A 283 -26.07 8.46 -28.36
CA ARG A 283 -25.93 9.91 -28.13
C ARG A 283 -27.26 10.59 -27.83
N ASP A 284 -27.26 11.44 -26.81
CA ASP A 284 -28.41 12.27 -26.44
C ASP A 284 -28.46 13.57 -27.23
N VAL A 285 -27.32 14.04 -27.74
CA VAL A 285 -27.20 15.31 -28.45
C VAL A 285 -26.97 15.05 -29.94
N GLU A 286 -27.76 15.73 -30.78
CA GLU A 286 -27.58 15.65 -32.21
C GLU A 286 -26.24 16.31 -32.63
N PRO A 287 -25.34 15.61 -33.38
CA PRO A 287 -24.02 16.14 -33.72
C PRO A 287 -24.04 17.48 -34.48
N ALA A 288 -25.12 17.75 -35.23
CA ALA A 288 -25.29 19.02 -35.93
C ALA A 288 -25.41 20.23 -34.98
N ALA A 289 -25.74 20.04 -33.71
CA ALA A 289 -25.77 21.11 -32.71
C ALA A 289 -24.39 21.71 -32.44
N GLY A 290 -23.32 20.90 -32.50
CA GLY A 290 -21.94 21.37 -32.30
C GLY A 290 -21.38 22.23 -33.43
N ARG A 291 -22.10 22.36 -34.55
CA ARG A 291 -21.73 23.22 -35.69
C ARG A 291 -22.32 24.63 -35.60
N LEU A 292 -23.08 24.93 -34.54
CA LEU A 292 -23.70 26.23 -34.33
C LEU A 292 -22.72 27.17 -33.62
N ASP A 293 -22.70 28.43 -34.04
CA ASP A 293 -21.84 29.45 -33.43
C ASP A 293 -22.12 29.60 -31.94
N GLY A 294 -21.06 29.57 -31.13
CA GLY A 294 -21.14 29.69 -29.66
C GLY A 294 -21.56 28.40 -28.95
N VAL A 295 -21.66 27.26 -29.64
CA VAL A 295 -21.93 25.94 -29.03
C VAL A 295 -20.66 25.11 -29.03
N PHE A 296 -20.30 24.58 -27.86
CA PHE A 296 -19.21 23.63 -27.68
C PHE A 296 -19.80 22.28 -27.33
N LEU A 297 -19.69 21.29 -28.21
CA LEU A 297 -20.17 19.94 -27.99
C LEU A 297 -18.98 19.00 -27.78
N TYR A 298 -19.00 18.27 -26.66
CA TYR A 298 -18.06 17.20 -26.37
C TYR A 298 -18.86 15.92 -26.14
N ASP A 299 -18.46 14.85 -26.81
CA ASP A 299 -19.04 13.54 -26.59
C ASP A 299 -18.16 12.66 -25.68
N ILE A 300 -18.63 11.45 -25.41
CA ILE A 300 -17.91 10.48 -24.57
C ILE A 300 -16.50 10.18 -25.08
N ASP A 301 -16.27 10.19 -26.39
CA ASP A 301 -14.97 9.87 -26.99
C ASP A 301 -14.00 11.05 -26.77
N ASP A 302 -14.48 12.28 -26.89
CA ASP A 302 -13.69 13.49 -26.57
C ASP A 302 -13.27 13.51 -25.08
N LEU A 303 -14.19 13.10 -24.19
CA LEU A 303 -13.89 13.01 -22.76
C LEU A 303 -12.91 11.88 -22.47
N GLN A 304 -12.98 10.75 -23.17
CA GLN A 304 -12.03 9.63 -23.02
C GLN A 304 -10.59 10.06 -23.30
N ALA A 305 -10.35 10.92 -24.30
CA ALA A 305 -9.01 11.44 -24.57
C ALA A 305 -8.46 12.27 -23.38
N VAL A 306 -9.33 13.01 -22.68
CA VAL A 306 -8.97 13.76 -21.46
C VAL A 306 -8.75 12.81 -20.27
N VAL A 307 -9.56 11.75 -20.16
CA VAL A 307 -9.36 10.67 -19.17
C VAL A 307 -7.99 10.02 -19.37
N GLU A 308 -7.61 9.72 -20.62
CA GLU A 308 -6.34 9.06 -20.94
C GLU A 308 -5.11 9.92 -20.62
N ALA A 309 -5.18 11.22 -20.87
CA ALA A 309 -4.14 12.17 -20.44
C ALA A 309 -3.96 12.20 -18.91
N ASN A 310 -5.07 12.13 -18.15
CA ASN A 310 -5.04 12.03 -16.69
C ASN A 310 -4.53 10.66 -16.20
N LEU A 311 -4.80 9.57 -16.93
CA LEU A 311 -4.26 8.24 -16.62
C LEU A 311 -2.73 8.21 -16.72
N ARG A 312 -2.12 8.93 -17.68
CA ARG A 312 -0.65 9.01 -17.79
C ARG A 312 -0.02 9.70 -16.58
N LEU A 313 -0.54 10.86 -16.17
CA LEU A 313 -0.10 11.55 -14.95
C LEU A 313 -0.24 10.65 -13.70
N ARG A 314 -1.32 9.87 -13.63
CA ARG A 314 -1.51 8.89 -12.54
C ARG A 314 -0.55 7.71 -12.59
N ARG A 315 -0.08 7.27 -13.75
CA ARG A 315 0.96 6.22 -13.82
C ARG A 315 2.28 6.70 -13.23
N GLU A 316 2.63 7.96 -13.46
CA GLU A 316 3.81 8.59 -12.87
C GLU A 316 3.65 8.72 -11.34
N GLU A 317 2.49 9.19 -10.87
CA GLU A 317 2.19 9.26 -9.43
C GLU A 317 2.12 7.86 -8.78
N ALA A 318 1.55 6.87 -9.47
CA ALA A 318 1.50 5.49 -9.00
C ALA A 318 2.92 4.91 -8.85
N ALA A 319 3.82 5.16 -9.80
CA ALA A 319 5.22 4.75 -9.69
C ALA A 319 5.92 5.42 -8.50
N ARG A 320 5.62 6.70 -8.23
CA ARG A 320 6.12 7.41 -7.05
C ARG A 320 5.60 6.81 -5.74
N VAL A 321 4.31 6.46 -5.68
CA VAL A 321 3.72 5.77 -4.53
C VAL A 321 4.36 4.39 -4.38
N GLU A 322 4.53 3.62 -5.45
CA GLU A 322 5.19 2.30 -5.39
C GLU A 322 6.59 2.38 -4.79
N ALA A 323 7.40 3.35 -5.20
CA ALA A 323 8.73 3.56 -4.63
C ALA A 323 8.68 3.86 -3.11
N MET A 324 7.74 4.70 -2.68
CA MET A 324 7.51 4.98 -1.26
C MET A 324 7.10 3.71 -0.49
N LEU A 325 6.22 2.89 -1.06
CA LEU A 325 5.76 1.66 -0.40
C LEU A 325 6.88 0.61 -0.29
N GLU A 326 7.83 0.55 -1.22
CA GLU A 326 8.96 -0.37 -1.11
C GLU A 326 9.87 -0.05 0.10
N ASP A 327 10.03 1.23 0.46
CA ASP A 327 10.74 1.60 1.70
C ASP A 327 9.98 1.13 2.95
N GLU A 328 8.65 1.23 2.94
CA GLU A 328 7.81 0.75 4.04
C GLU A 328 7.88 -0.77 4.17
N VAL A 329 7.83 -1.51 3.05
CA VAL A 329 7.94 -2.98 3.05
C VAL A 329 9.28 -3.42 3.66
N ARG A 330 10.39 -2.78 3.28
CA ARG A 330 11.71 -3.07 3.86
C ARG A 330 11.75 -2.83 5.36
N GLN A 331 11.15 -1.74 5.85
CA GLN A 331 11.07 -1.44 7.27
C GLN A 331 10.24 -2.48 8.03
N PHE A 332 9.09 -2.87 7.48
CA PHE A 332 8.24 -3.90 8.07
C PHE A 332 8.95 -5.25 8.14
N GLU A 333 9.62 -5.65 7.07
CA GLU A 333 10.34 -6.92 6.98
C GLU A 333 11.49 -6.98 8.00
N GLY A 334 12.31 -5.92 8.08
CA GLY A 334 13.38 -5.84 9.10
C GLY A 334 12.83 -5.89 10.53
N TRP A 335 11.69 -5.24 10.78
CA TRP A 335 11.02 -5.33 12.07
C TRP A 335 10.49 -6.75 12.36
N LEU A 336 9.82 -7.40 11.40
CA LEU A 336 9.28 -8.75 11.55
C LEU A 336 10.40 -9.76 11.83
N GLN A 337 11.52 -9.67 11.10
CA GLN A 337 12.71 -10.50 11.34
C GLN A 337 13.29 -10.30 12.75
N SER A 338 13.27 -9.06 13.27
CA SER A 338 13.75 -8.77 14.62
C SER A 338 12.95 -9.49 15.72
N LEU A 339 11.68 -9.83 15.46
CA LEU A 339 10.84 -10.57 16.40
C LEU A 339 11.26 -12.04 16.53
N ASN A 340 11.79 -12.64 15.46
CA ASN A 340 12.25 -14.04 15.48
C ASN A 340 13.51 -14.25 16.35
N VAL A 341 14.25 -13.17 16.65
CA VAL A 341 15.47 -13.20 17.49
C VAL A 341 15.15 -13.29 18.99
N VAL A 342 13.98 -12.78 19.39
CA VAL A 342 13.62 -12.66 20.81
C VAL A 342 13.54 -14.03 21.51
N PRO A 343 12.88 -15.06 20.93
CA PRO A 343 12.92 -16.42 21.47
C PRO A 343 14.34 -17.00 21.55
N LEU A 344 15.16 -16.78 20.53
CA LEU A 344 16.54 -17.29 20.48
C LEU A 344 17.40 -16.72 21.63
N ILE A 345 17.29 -15.41 21.87
CA ILE A 345 17.96 -14.74 22.99
C ILE A 345 17.48 -15.31 24.34
N ARG A 346 16.18 -15.61 24.46
CA ARG A 346 15.64 -16.21 25.67
C ARG A 346 16.20 -17.61 25.90
N SER A 347 16.20 -18.47 24.89
CA SER A 347 16.78 -19.82 24.97
C SER A 347 18.26 -19.79 25.34
N LEU A 348 19.04 -18.87 24.78
CA LEU A 348 20.45 -18.69 25.13
C LEU A 348 20.64 -18.31 26.60
N ARG A 349 19.83 -17.37 27.11
CA ARG A 349 19.87 -16.98 28.54
C ARG A 349 19.51 -18.14 29.46
N GLU A 350 18.48 -18.90 29.11
CA GLU A 350 18.05 -20.08 29.89
C GLU A 350 19.14 -21.15 29.92
N LYS A 351 19.78 -21.43 28.78
CA LYS A 351 20.92 -22.37 28.68
C LYS A 351 22.12 -21.92 29.51
N ALA A 352 22.49 -20.64 29.41
CA ALA A 352 23.62 -20.08 30.16
C ALA A 352 23.35 -20.09 31.68
N GLU A 353 22.13 -19.77 32.11
CA GLU A 353 21.75 -19.81 33.53
C GLU A 353 21.70 -21.24 34.07
N ALA A 354 21.30 -22.22 33.27
CA ALA A 354 21.39 -23.63 33.64
C ALA A 354 22.86 -24.07 33.83
N MET A 355 23.74 -23.71 32.91
CA MET A 355 25.18 -23.99 33.02
C MET A 355 25.80 -23.33 34.26
N ARG A 356 25.49 -22.04 34.49
CA ARG A 356 25.95 -21.28 35.66
C ARG A 356 25.55 -21.96 36.96
N ARG A 357 24.27 -22.34 37.10
CA ARG A 357 23.75 -23.00 38.30
C ARG A 357 24.43 -24.35 38.55
N ASN A 358 24.61 -25.16 37.51
CA ASN A 358 25.27 -26.46 37.63
C ASN A 358 26.73 -26.33 38.10
N GLU A 359 27.49 -25.37 37.54
CA GLU A 359 28.89 -25.15 37.93
C GLU A 359 29.01 -24.49 39.30
N LEU A 360 28.12 -23.56 39.66
CA LEU A 360 28.06 -22.98 40.99
C LEU A 360 27.79 -24.05 42.05
N GLU A 361 26.82 -24.93 41.81
CA GLU A 361 26.50 -26.01 42.75
C GLU A 361 27.69 -26.96 42.93
N ARG A 362 28.38 -27.33 41.84
CA ARG A 362 29.59 -28.15 41.88
C ARG A 362 30.72 -27.49 42.69
N ALA A 363 30.91 -26.18 42.53
CA ALA A 363 31.91 -25.42 43.27
C ALA A 363 31.57 -25.34 44.77
N LEU A 364 30.32 -25.04 45.10
CA LEU A 364 29.86 -24.93 46.49
C LEU A 364 29.92 -26.27 47.25
N ARG A 365 29.66 -27.40 46.58
CA ARG A 365 29.85 -28.74 47.18
C ARG A 365 31.29 -29.01 47.61
N LYS A 366 32.28 -28.44 46.92
CA LYS A 366 33.71 -28.57 47.26
C LYS A 366 34.17 -27.58 48.33
N LEU A 367 33.34 -26.59 48.66
CA LEU A 367 33.65 -25.51 49.61
C LEU A 367 32.60 -25.45 50.74
N PRO A 368 32.44 -26.53 51.54
CA PRO A 368 31.37 -26.61 52.56
C PRO A 368 31.55 -25.59 53.70
N HIS A 369 32.78 -25.10 53.91
CA HIS A 369 33.15 -24.17 54.98
C HIS A 369 32.77 -22.71 54.70
N LEU A 370 32.30 -22.38 53.50
CA LEU A 370 31.91 -21.01 53.14
C LEU A 370 30.67 -20.56 53.91
N SER A 371 30.71 -19.31 54.40
CA SER A 371 29.55 -18.66 55.02
C SER A 371 28.47 -18.36 53.98
N GLU A 372 27.23 -18.16 54.43
CA GLU A 372 26.12 -17.78 53.54
C GLU A 372 26.40 -16.49 52.77
N ARG A 373 27.10 -15.53 53.42
CA ARG A 373 27.55 -14.30 52.77
C ARG A 373 28.52 -14.58 51.61
N ASP A 374 29.49 -15.47 51.82
CA ASP A 374 30.47 -15.81 50.78
C ASP A 374 29.80 -16.54 49.60
N ARG A 375 28.84 -17.42 49.88
CA ARG A 375 28.03 -18.11 48.86
C ARG A 375 27.25 -17.11 47.99
N GLN A 376 26.65 -16.09 48.60
CA GLN A 376 25.93 -15.04 47.88
C GLN A 376 26.86 -14.16 47.04
N VAL A 377 28.06 -13.84 47.55
CA VAL A 377 29.08 -13.11 46.78
C VAL A 377 29.51 -13.91 45.54
N ILE A 378 29.70 -15.22 45.67
CA ILE A 378 30.06 -16.11 44.55
C ILE A 378 28.89 -16.25 43.56
N ASP A 379 27.64 -16.42 44.03
CA ASP A 379 26.47 -16.43 43.14
C ASP A 379 26.36 -15.11 42.36
N GLY A 380 26.51 -13.97 43.03
CA GLY A 380 26.53 -12.65 42.41
C GLY A 380 27.64 -12.49 41.36
N LEU A 381 28.87 -12.94 41.68
CA LEU A 381 30.00 -12.90 40.76
C LEU A 381 29.74 -13.74 39.50
N THR A 382 29.25 -14.98 39.66
CA THR A 382 28.97 -15.86 38.51
C THR A 382 27.86 -15.30 37.62
N ARG A 383 26.80 -14.69 38.21
CA ARG A 383 25.75 -14.00 37.44
C ARG A 383 26.32 -12.81 36.66
N LEU A 384 27.20 -12.00 37.28
CA LEU A 384 27.84 -10.86 36.63
C LEU A 384 28.70 -11.29 35.43
N ILE A 385 29.46 -12.38 35.57
CA ILE A 385 30.28 -12.92 34.47
C ILE A 385 29.39 -13.34 33.30
N VAL A 386 28.35 -14.14 33.57
CA VAL A 386 27.41 -14.61 32.53
C VAL A 386 26.70 -13.42 31.85
N ASN A 387 26.21 -12.46 32.63
CA ASN A 387 25.56 -11.28 32.08
C ASN A 387 26.51 -10.46 31.20
N LYS A 388 27.75 -10.24 31.63
CA LYS A 388 28.75 -9.50 30.84
C LYS A 388 29.12 -10.23 29.54
N LEU A 389 29.30 -11.55 29.60
CA LEU A 389 29.61 -12.37 28.42
C LEU A 389 28.49 -12.35 27.38
N LEU A 390 27.23 -12.38 27.82
CA LEU A 390 26.09 -12.45 26.90
C LEU A 390 25.65 -11.08 26.37
N ASN A 391 25.92 -9.98 27.08
CA ASN A 391 25.34 -8.67 26.73
C ASN A 391 25.72 -8.21 25.33
N ASP A 392 27.02 -8.19 25.01
CA ASP A 392 27.50 -7.69 23.72
C ASP A 392 27.07 -8.57 22.54
N PRO A 393 27.17 -9.92 22.58
CA PRO A 393 26.62 -10.78 21.55
C PRO A 393 25.12 -10.59 21.33
N MET A 394 24.33 -10.45 22.40
CA MET A 394 22.88 -10.24 22.29
C MET A 394 22.53 -8.90 21.63
N VAL A 395 23.27 -7.82 21.95
CA VAL A 395 23.07 -6.50 21.34
C VAL A 395 23.42 -6.56 19.85
N ARG A 396 24.58 -7.13 19.50
CA ARG A 396 25.03 -7.26 18.10
C ARG A 396 24.11 -8.13 17.27
N LEU A 397 23.53 -9.19 17.85
CA LEU A 397 22.55 -10.03 17.18
C LEU A 397 21.28 -9.25 16.83
N LYS A 398 20.75 -8.44 17.77
CA LYS A 398 19.59 -7.58 17.52
C LYS A 398 19.88 -6.54 16.43
N GLU A 399 21.04 -5.89 16.49
CA GLU A 399 21.47 -4.89 15.51
C GLU A 399 21.67 -5.48 14.11
N ALA A 400 22.33 -6.64 14.01
CA ALA A 400 22.57 -7.32 12.73
C ALA A 400 21.26 -7.71 12.03
N VAL A 401 20.26 -8.14 12.80
CA VAL A 401 18.95 -8.50 12.28
C VAL A 401 18.15 -7.26 11.87
N ALA A 402 18.16 -6.21 12.68
CA ALA A 402 17.54 -4.93 12.31
C ALA A 402 18.17 -4.29 11.06
N GLY A 403 19.46 -4.55 10.80
CA GLY A 403 20.19 -4.10 9.61
C GLY A 403 20.03 -4.99 8.37
N GLY A 404 19.11 -5.96 8.37
CA GLY A 404 18.83 -6.81 7.21
C GLY A 404 19.84 -7.95 6.96
N ARG A 405 20.73 -8.24 7.91
CA ARG A 405 21.63 -9.42 7.87
C ARG A 405 21.07 -10.62 8.65
N GLY A 406 19.80 -10.56 9.03
CA GLY A 406 19.16 -11.51 9.93
C GLY A 406 19.23 -12.98 9.50
N PRO A 407 18.83 -13.35 8.27
CA PRO A 407 18.77 -14.76 7.85
C PRO A 407 20.14 -15.46 7.90
N VAL A 408 21.19 -14.78 7.43
CA VAL A 408 22.57 -15.33 7.40
C VAL A 408 23.17 -15.46 8.80
N TYR A 409 22.81 -14.58 9.72
CA TYR A 409 23.31 -14.64 11.11
C TYR A 409 22.51 -15.60 12.00
N LEU A 410 21.22 -15.81 11.74
CA LEU A 410 20.32 -16.56 12.62
C LEU A 410 20.31 -18.07 12.35
N ASP A 411 20.26 -18.50 11.08
CA ASP A 411 19.99 -19.92 10.77
C ASP A 411 21.24 -20.80 10.79
N GLU A 412 22.42 -20.29 10.40
CA GLU A 412 23.64 -21.10 10.32
C GLU A 412 24.62 -20.78 11.45
N ALA A 413 24.97 -19.51 11.65
CA ALA A 413 26.07 -19.18 12.57
C ALA A 413 25.67 -19.24 14.05
N PHE A 414 24.53 -18.69 14.46
CA PHE A 414 24.24 -18.48 15.89
C PHE A 414 23.64 -19.72 16.58
N THR A 415 22.73 -20.42 15.91
CA THR A 415 22.11 -21.65 16.43
C THR A 415 23.12 -22.79 16.50
N GLU A 416 24.04 -22.90 15.53
CA GLU A 416 25.16 -23.86 15.53
C GLU A 416 26.22 -23.49 16.58
N LEU A 417 26.66 -22.23 16.63
CA LEU A 417 27.70 -21.77 17.58
C LEU A 417 27.32 -22.00 19.04
N PHE A 418 26.01 -21.93 19.36
CA PHE A 418 25.51 -22.10 20.71
C PHE A 418 24.71 -23.40 20.92
N ALA A 419 24.59 -24.27 19.90
CA ALA A 419 23.82 -25.52 19.93
C ALA A 419 22.46 -25.37 20.63
N LEU A 420 21.63 -24.44 20.15
CA LEU A 420 20.37 -24.07 20.82
C LEU A 420 19.19 -25.01 20.53
N ASP A 421 19.35 -25.93 19.58
CA ASP A 421 18.35 -26.95 19.20
C ASP A 421 18.57 -28.32 19.86
N GLU A 422 19.68 -28.51 20.59
CA GLU A 422 19.96 -29.78 21.28
C GLU A 422 19.35 -29.80 22.69
N PRO A 423 18.55 -30.82 23.07
CA PRO A 423 18.19 -31.02 24.46
C PRO A 423 19.47 -31.21 25.27
N GLY A 424 19.66 -30.35 26.29
CA GLY A 424 20.93 -30.15 26.99
C GLY A 424 21.62 -31.45 27.44
N PRO A 425 22.96 -31.46 27.53
CA PRO A 425 23.72 -32.69 27.67
C PRO A 425 23.37 -33.40 28.98
N ALA A 426 22.76 -34.58 28.86
CA ALA A 426 22.72 -35.57 29.92
C ALA A 426 24.17 -35.96 30.25
N GLY A 427 24.59 -35.63 31.47
CA GLY A 427 25.69 -36.23 32.23
C GLY A 427 26.91 -36.76 31.47
N GLY A 428 28.00 -36.00 31.56
CA GLY A 428 29.36 -36.55 31.72
C GLY A 428 29.99 -37.25 30.51
N ARG A 429 30.85 -36.53 29.79
CA ARG A 429 32.05 -37.11 29.17
C ARG A 429 33.24 -36.20 29.48
N ALA A 430 34.28 -36.78 30.06
CA ALA A 430 35.55 -36.12 30.31
C ALA A 430 36.26 -35.83 28.98
N HIS A 431 36.73 -34.60 28.78
CA HIS A 431 37.67 -34.27 27.72
C HIS A 431 39.07 -34.85 28.03
N PRO A 432 39.81 -35.36 27.04
CA PRO A 432 41.23 -35.67 27.21
C PRO A 432 42.06 -34.37 27.30
N PRO A 433 43.24 -34.39 27.93
CA PRO A 433 44.01 -33.18 28.20
C PRO A 433 44.64 -32.61 26.93
N VAL A 434 44.69 -31.28 26.88
CA VAL A 434 45.37 -30.48 25.84
C VAL A 434 46.88 -30.60 26.05
N ALA A 435 47.61 -30.97 25.01
CA ALA A 435 49.07 -31.02 25.04
C ALA A 435 49.66 -29.60 25.02
N GLU A 436 50.52 -29.30 26.00
CA GLU A 436 51.32 -28.07 26.08
C GLU A 436 52.39 -28.07 24.97
N ALA A 437 52.36 -27.06 24.10
CA ALA A 437 53.47 -26.73 23.22
C ALA A 437 54.24 -25.53 23.82
N VAL A 438 55.30 -25.82 24.55
CA VAL A 438 56.34 -24.85 24.89
C VAL A 438 57.25 -24.72 23.68
N GLY A 439 57.14 -23.58 22.97
CA GLY A 439 58.07 -23.21 21.91
C GLY A 439 59.28 -22.51 22.49
N ASP A 440 60.42 -23.20 22.56
CA ASP A 440 61.73 -22.60 22.76
C ASP A 440 62.31 -22.23 21.37
N ALA A 441 62.54 -20.93 21.16
CA ALA A 441 63.09 -20.39 19.92
C ALA A 441 64.51 -19.89 20.18
N ARG A 442 65.51 -20.68 19.76
CA ARG A 442 66.87 -20.20 19.52
C ARG A 442 67.48 -20.82 18.27
N GLY A 443 67.55 -20.00 17.21
CA GLY A 443 68.79 -19.70 16.49
C GLY A 443 69.30 -20.68 15.44
N GLY A 444 69.43 -20.16 14.20
CA GLY A 444 70.71 -20.28 13.48
C GLY A 444 70.71 -21.04 12.15
N GLN A 445 70.62 -20.27 11.06
CA GLN A 445 71.47 -20.32 9.85
C GLN A 445 71.67 -21.63 9.06
N GLY A 446 71.47 -21.54 7.73
CA GLY A 446 72.45 -22.09 6.78
C GLY A 446 71.91 -22.82 5.54
N ALA A 447 72.06 -22.17 4.38
CA ALA A 447 72.42 -22.70 3.05
C ALA A 447 71.54 -23.77 2.34
N GLY A 448 71.06 -23.42 1.13
CA GLY A 448 70.52 -24.36 0.13
C GLY A 448 71.63 -25.04 -0.70
N PRO A 449 71.45 -25.31 -2.00
CA PRO A 449 70.27 -25.78 -2.76
C PRO A 449 70.58 -27.13 -3.46
N GLN A 450 69.62 -27.81 -4.11
CA GLN A 450 69.90 -28.58 -5.35
C GLN A 450 68.65 -29.11 -6.08
N ASP A 451 68.79 -29.06 -7.40
CA ASP A 451 67.89 -29.42 -8.49
C ASP A 451 67.50 -30.91 -8.56
N GLY A 452 66.41 -31.20 -9.29
CA GLY A 452 66.06 -32.58 -9.65
C GLY A 452 64.75 -32.73 -10.43
N ASP A 453 64.82 -32.37 -11.71
CA ASP A 453 64.14 -32.97 -12.87
C ASP A 453 62.61 -33.16 -13.00
N ARG A 454 62.15 -32.74 -14.18
CA ARG A 454 60.87 -33.01 -14.88
C ARG A 454 60.98 -34.34 -15.67
N PRO A 455 59.97 -34.89 -16.40
CA PRO A 455 58.80 -34.21 -17.02
C PRO A 455 57.46 -34.99 -17.05
N GLY A 456 56.38 -34.33 -17.53
CA GLY A 456 55.16 -35.05 -17.95
C GLY A 456 53.89 -34.21 -18.21
N ALA A 457 53.86 -33.50 -19.34
CA ALA A 457 52.72 -33.12 -20.22
C ALA A 457 51.29 -32.87 -19.66
N GLY A 458 50.68 -31.73 -20.03
CA GLY A 458 49.22 -31.57 -20.02
C GLY A 458 48.64 -30.15 -20.16
N ARG A 459 48.72 -29.57 -21.37
CA ARG A 459 48.06 -28.34 -21.90
C ARG A 459 46.63 -28.08 -21.37
N ARG A 460 46.11 -26.88 -21.08
CA ARG A 460 45.83 -25.64 -21.88
C ARG A 460 45.39 -24.53 -20.88
N ALA A 461 46.05 -23.37 -20.77
CA ALA A 461 45.72 -22.07 -21.41
C ALA A 461 44.20 -21.73 -21.51
N GLY A 462 43.67 -20.58 -21.05
CA GLY A 462 44.34 -19.30 -20.83
C GLY A 462 43.61 -18.27 -19.94
N ARG A 463 44.47 -17.56 -19.20
CA ARG A 463 44.58 -16.10 -19.01
C ARG A 463 43.28 -15.26 -18.97
N ARG A 464 42.95 -14.83 -17.74
CA ARG A 464 42.44 -13.48 -17.45
C ARG A 464 43.63 -12.52 -17.34
N ALA A 465 43.54 -11.36 -17.97
CA ALA A 465 44.36 -10.19 -17.68
C ALA A 465 43.44 -8.97 -17.67
N ALA A 466 43.49 -8.22 -16.56
CA ALA A 466 43.09 -6.81 -16.52
C ALA A 466 44.07 -5.97 -17.37
N PRO A 467 43.72 -4.74 -17.80
CA PRO A 467 44.01 -3.60 -16.92
C PRO A 467 43.07 -2.38 -17.07
N GLY A 468 43.06 -1.53 -16.02
CA GLY A 468 43.27 -0.07 -16.04
C GLY A 468 42.39 0.90 -16.87
N PRO A 469 42.06 2.09 -16.34
CA PRO A 469 41.19 3.09 -16.98
C PRO A 469 41.96 4.22 -17.70
N ALA A 470 41.35 4.85 -18.73
CA ALA A 470 41.72 6.19 -19.22
C ALA A 470 40.69 6.81 -20.20
N GLY A 471 40.40 8.12 -20.02
CA GLY A 471 40.00 9.14 -21.02
C GLY A 471 38.64 8.96 -21.74
N GLY A 472 37.73 9.93 -21.86
CA GLY A 472 37.85 11.38 -21.97
C GLY A 472 37.80 11.81 -23.43
N TYR A 473 36.66 12.34 -23.92
CA TYR A 473 36.59 13.32 -25.02
C TYR A 473 35.22 14.02 -25.03
N ALA A 474 35.29 15.34 -25.22
CA ALA A 474 34.21 16.30 -25.31
C ALA A 474 34.00 16.77 -26.76
N ALA A 475 32.88 17.49 -26.98
CA ALA A 475 32.48 18.42 -28.05
C ALA A 475 31.14 17.99 -28.68
N GLY A 476 30.09 18.81 -28.83
CA GLY A 476 29.95 20.25 -28.71
C GLY A 476 29.34 20.81 -29.99
N THR A 477 28.11 21.32 -29.94
CA THR A 477 27.57 22.33 -30.87
C THR A 477 26.39 23.06 -30.21
N ALA A 478 26.62 24.32 -29.84
CA ALA A 478 25.62 25.40 -29.73
C ALA A 478 25.44 26.04 -31.12
N VAL A 479 24.50 26.93 -31.50
CA VAL A 479 23.67 28.01 -30.92
C VAL A 479 22.60 28.35 -32.03
N PRO A 480 21.86 29.50 -32.11
CA PRO A 480 21.13 30.38 -31.16
C PRO A 480 19.67 30.72 -31.61
N SER A 481 18.86 31.40 -30.76
CA SER A 481 18.32 32.76 -31.04
C SER A 481 17.30 33.30 -29.99
N ARG A 482 17.71 34.42 -29.36
CA ARG A 482 17.03 35.71 -28.99
C ARG A 482 15.51 35.73 -28.70
N CYS A 483 14.98 36.27 -27.58
CA CYS A 483 15.12 37.55 -26.83
C CYS A 483 14.17 38.69 -27.27
N ALA A 484 13.25 39.12 -26.38
CA ALA A 484 12.68 40.48 -26.18
C ALA A 484 11.64 40.45 -25.03
N THR A 485 11.93 40.89 -23.79
CA THR A 485 11.73 42.24 -23.18
C THR A 485 10.31 42.81 -23.16
N ALA A 486 9.75 42.98 -21.95
CA ALA A 486 8.95 44.15 -21.57
C ALA A 486 9.02 44.37 -20.05
N ALA A 487 9.30 45.62 -19.66
CA ALA A 487 9.47 46.12 -18.31
C ALA A 487 8.23 46.93 -17.86
N GLY A 488 8.05 47.04 -16.55
CA GLY A 488 7.11 47.93 -15.85
C GLY A 488 6.83 47.33 -14.46
N GLY A 489 7.21 47.87 -13.32
CA GLY A 489 7.44 49.26 -12.94
C GLY A 489 6.21 49.77 -12.19
N GLY A 490 6.22 49.72 -10.85
CA GLY A 490 5.17 50.27 -10.00
C GLY A 490 5.30 49.82 -8.54
N GLY A 491 5.93 50.66 -7.71
CA GLY A 491 5.97 50.52 -6.26
C GLY A 491 4.69 51.03 -5.57
N GLY A 492 4.55 50.75 -4.27
CA GLY A 492 3.44 51.24 -3.45
C GLY A 492 3.34 50.59 -2.07
N GLU A 493 4.16 51.10 -1.15
CA GLU A 493 3.96 51.32 0.29
C GLU A 493 3.00 50.46 1.16
N ALA A 494 3.62 49.91 2.21
CA ALA A 494 3.30 50.03 3.65
C ALA A 494 1.89 50.44 4.12
N GLY A 495 1.35 49.65 5.06
CA GLY A 495 0.28 50.07 5.98
C GLY A 495 -0.09 48.97 6.96
N GLY A 496 0.36 49.09 8.21
CA GLY A 496 0.04 48.17 9.30
C GLY A 496 -1.31 48.45 9.98
N GLY A 497 -1.69 47.56 10.92
CA GLY A 497 -2.83 47.74 11.84
C GLY A 497 -3.52 46.41 12.14
N ARG A 498 -3.07 45.64 13.15
CA ARG A 498 -3.64 45.55 14.50
C ARG A 498 -5.15 45.25 14.58
N ALA A 499 -5.42 44.08 15.18
CA ALA A 499 -6.38 43.78 16.24
C ALA A 499 -7.83 44.27 16.10
N ASN A 500 -8.78 43.33 16.19
CA ASN A 500 -9.89 43.52 17.13
C ASN A 500 -10.37 42.19 17.74
N GLN A 501 -10.39 42.18 19.08
CA GLN A 501 -11.10 41.23 19.92
C GLN A 501 -12.55 41.69 20.12
N ALA A 502 -13.40 40.72 20.44
CA ALA A 502 -14.60 40.79 21.27
C ALA A 502 -15.89 41.42 20.72
N GLY A 503 -16.98 40.65 20.85
CA GLY A 503 -18.29 41.20 21.24
C GLY A 503 -19.53 40.58 20.59
N ARG A 504 -19.88 39.34 20.94
CA ARG A 504 -21.13 38.95 21.65
C ARG A 504 -21.37 37.45 21.61
#